data_AF-A0AAU9V2A3-F1
#
_entry.id   AF-A0AAU9V2A3-F1
#
_cell.length_a   1.000
_cell.length_b   1.000
_cell.length_c   1.000
_cell.angle_alpha   90.00
_cell.angle_beta   90.00
_cell.angle_gamma   90.00
#
_symmetry.space_group_name_H-M   'P 1'
#
loop_
_entity.id
_entity.type
_entity.pdbx_description
1 polymer ?
#
loop_
_entity_poly.entity_id
_entity_poly.type
_entity_poly.pdbx_seq_one_letter_code
_entity_poly.pdbx_strand_id
1 'polypeptide(L)'
;MADDKEVEKTIAEDLVVTKYKLAGQIVNRVLEQVIAKCVPDASAREICEFGDKLLLEETSKVFKKEKDSKKGIAFSTCVSVNNCICHFSPIPSETDYILKQGDLAKIDLGAHIDGFIAVVAHTVVVGGGEVTGRAADVLLAAHLASEAALRLLRPGNENYAVTDAIQKISAEYACKPIEGMLSHQLKQFRIDGEKSIIQNPSEAQKKEHEKATFETYEVYAMDVLISTGEGVGREMDTRCTIYKKTDEVYQLKLKASRMFYSEVRNKHGSMPFNLRSFDKETSARLGVVECVNHKLIEPFQVLYERPGELVAQFKFTALLLPSGTHRITGLPFDKSQCKTERTIKDPELNALLNSSAKSNKKKKKKAGAEEPMEVETAA
;
A
#
# COMPACT_ATOMS: atom_id res chain seq x y z
N MET A 1 32.87 14.84 -13.30
CA MET A 1 31.74 15.05 -14.22
C MET A 1 30.67 15.71 -13.39
N ALA A 2 30.16 16.85 -13.81
CA ALA A 2 29.18 17.62 -13.04
C ALA A 2 27.96 16.74 -12.77
N ASP A 3 27.54 16.68 -11.50
CA ASP A 3 26.23 16.15 -11.10
C ASP A 3 25.16 16.97 -11.83
N ASP A 4 24.67 16.46 -12.96
CA ASP A 4 23.30 16.71 -13.35
C ASP A 4 22.46 16.14 -12.20
N LYS A 5 22.06 17.00 -11.26
CA LYS A 5 21.04 16.65 -10.28
C LYS A 5 19.80 16.29 -11.08
N GLU A 6 19.60 15.00 -11.35
CA GLU A 6 18.37 14.50 -11.96
C GLU A 6 17.21 15.07 -11.16
N VAL A 7 16.48 15.99 -11.78
CA VAL A 7 15.30 16.59 -11.18
C VAL A 7 14.30 15.46 -10.98
N GLU A 8 13.83 15.29 -9.73
CA GLU A 8 12.83 14.27 -9.40
C GLU A 8 11.61 14.43 -10.31
N LYS A 9 11.29 13.38 -11.07
CA LYS A 9 10.11 13.35 -11.94
C LYS A 9 8.86 13.18 -11.07
N THR A 10 7.90 14.08 -11.22
CA THR A 10 6.67 14.09 -10.40
C THR A 10 5.42 13.91 -11.26
N ILE A 11 4.27 13.71 -10.60
CA ILE A 11 2.96 13.67 -11.27
C ILE A 11 2.48 15.04 -11.79
N ALA A 12 3.33 16.06 -11.80
CA ALA A 12 3.14 17.26 -12.61
C ALA A 12 3.30 16.96 -14.11
N GLU A 13 4.01 15.89 -14.47
CA GLU A 13 4.19 15.42 -15.84
C GLU A 13 3.13 14.37 -16.21
N ASP A 14 2.45 14.56 -17.34
CA ASP A 14 1.41 13.65 -17.82
C ASP A 14 1.91 12.21 -18.05
N LEU A 15 3.16 12.06 -18.48
CA LEU A 15 3.76 10.74 -18.69
C LEU A 15 3.97 10.00 -17.36
N VAL A 16 4.34 10.71 -16.29
CA VAL A 16 4.49 10.12 -14.95
C VAL A 16 3.13 9.66 -14.42
N VAL A 17 2.07 10.48 -14.57
CA VAL A 17 0.70 10.08 -14.25
C VAL A 17 0.27 8.85 -15.05
N THR A 18 0.65 8.77 -16.32
CA THR A 18 0.35 7.62 -17.19
C THR A 18 1.03 6.35 -16.69
N LYS A 19 2.31 6.43 -16.28
CA LYS A 19 3.06 5.29 -15.71
C LYS A 19 2.43 4.80 -14.40
N TYR A 20 2.08 5.70 -13.48
CA TYR A 20 1.34 5.35 -12.25
C TYR A 20 0.00 4.69 -12.55
N LYS A 21 -0.83 5.28 -13.42
CA LYS A 21 -2.14 4.72 -13.77
C LYS A 21 -2.04 3.35 -14.42
N LEU A 22 -1.05 3.14 -15.29
CA LEU A 22 -0.85 1.85 -15.94
C LEU A 22 -0.35 0.79 -14.94
N ALA A 23 0.56 1.14 -14.04
CA ALA A 23 0.96 0.27 -12.94
C ALA A 23 -0.25 -0.10 -12.06
N GLY A 24 -1.10 0.88 -11.73
CA GLY A 24 -2.31 0.65 -10.95
C GLY A 24 -3.34 -0.25 -11.65
N GLN A 25 -3.52 -0.11 -12.97
CA GLN A 25 -4.36 -0.99 -13.77
C GLN A 25 -3.86 -2.43 -13.76
N ILE A 26 -2.55 -2.65 -13.94
CA ILE A 26 -1.94 -3.97 -13.86
C ILE A 26 -2.19 -4.57 -12.49
N VAL A 27 -1.89 -3.82 -11.43
CA VAL A 27 -2.05 -4.24 -10.04
C VAL A 27 -3.50 -4.63 -9.72
N ASN A 28 -4.50 -3.86 -10.15
CA ASN A 28 -5.90 -4.20 -9.92
C ASN A 28 -6.32 -5.49 -10.66
N ARG A 29 -5.88 -5.67 -11.92
CA ARG A 29 -6.17 -6.89 -12.69
C ARG A 29 -5.53 -8.13 -12.07
N VAL A 30 -4.32 -8.00 -11.53
CA VAL A 30 -3.65 -9.12 -10.85
C VAL A 30 -4.31 -9.39 -9.50
N LEU A 31 -4.64 -8.35 -8.73
CA LEU A 31 -5.36 -8.49 -7.46
C LEU A 31 -6.69 -9.26 -7.64
N GLU A 32 -7.47 -8.92 -8.68
CA GLU A 32 -8.74 -9.63 -8.98
C GLU A 32 -8.51 -11.13 -9.25
N GLN A 33 -7.49 -11.46 -10.05
CA GLN A 33 -7.14 -12.85 -10.35
C GLN A 33 -6.58 -13.60 -9.14
N VAL A 34 -5.81 -12.93 -8.27
CA VAL A 34 -5.28 -13.52 -7.04
C VAL A 34 -6.41 -13.77 -6.04
N ILE A 35 -7.35 -12.83 -5.87
CA ILE A 35 -8.55 -13.03 -5.05
C ILE A 35 -9.37 -14.24 -5.53
N ALA A 36 -9.52 -14.41 -6.84
CA ALA A 36 -10.24 -15.56 -7.40
C ALA A 36 -9.58 -16.92 -7.09
N LYS A 37 -8.30 -16.93 -6.68
CA LYS A 37 -7.59 -18.12 -6.22
C LYS A 37 -7.69 -18.36 -4.72
N CYS A 38 -8.19 -17.39 -3.94
CA CYS A 38 -8.39 -17.51 -2.50
C CYS A 38 -9.65 -18.33 -2.17
N VAL A 39 -9.61 -19.62 -2.48
CA VAL A 39 -10.69 -20.60 -2.21
C VAL A 39 -10.28 -21.55 -1.08
N PRO A 40 -11.22 -22.24 -0.41
CA PRO A 40 -10.89 -23.30 0.54
C PRO A 40 -9.93 -24.33 -0.07
N ASP A 41 -9.04 -24.84 0.77
CA ASP A 41 -7.99 -25.81 0.47
C ASP A 41 -6.88 -25.31 -0.47
N ALA A 42 -6.89 -24.03 -0.86
CA ALA A 42 -5.81 -23.44 -1.65
C ALA A 42 -4.56 -23.16 -0.80
N SER A 43 -3.39 -23.36 -1.39
CA SER A 43 -2.09 -23.01 -0.80
C SER A 43 -1.84 -21.50 -0.87
N ALA A 44 -1.56 -20.87 0.28
CA ALA A 44 -1.16 -19.46 0.32
C ALA A 44 0.13 -19.22 -0.47
N ARG A 45 1.11 -20.14 -0.40
CA ARG A 45 2.34 -20.08 -1.20
C ARG A 45 2.06 -20.09 -2.70
N GLU A 46 1.25 -21.01 -3.20
CA GLU A 46 0.92 -21.10 -4.63
C GLU A 46 0.19 -19.86 -5.12
N ILE A 47 -0.70 -19.29 -4.30
CA ILE A 47 -1.37 -18.01 -4.60
C ILE A 47 -0.34 -16.88 -4.71
N CYS A 48 0.63 -16.82 -3.79
CA CYS A 48 1.69 -15.82 -3.83
C CYS A 48 2.57 -15.95 -5.08
N GLU A 49 2.99 -17.16 -5.43
CA GLU A 49 3.78 -17.45 -6.63
C GLU A 49 3.03 -17.10 -7.91
N PHE A 50 1.73 -17.41 -7.94
CA PHE A 50 0.84 -17.04 -9.04
C PHE A 50 0.75 -15.52 -9.23
N GLY A 51 0.56 -14.76 -8.14
CA GLY A 51 0.51 -13.30 -8.18
C GLY A 51 1.81 -12.68 -8.72
N ASP A 52 2.97 -13.13 -8.23
CA ASP A 52 4.27 -12.63 -8.68
C ASP A 52 4.51 -12.92 -10.17
N LYS A 53 4.17 -14.14 -10.61
CA LYS A 53 4.26 -14.52 -12.02
C LYS A 53 3.42 -13.59 -12.90
N LEU A 54 2.16 -13.36 -12.52
CA LEU A 54 1.27 -12.46 -13.27
C LEU A 54 1.77 -11.01 -13.29
N LEU A 55 2.29 -10.49 -12.18
CA LEU A 55 2.88 -9.15 -12.13
C LEU A 55 4.03 -8.99 -13.12
N LEU A 56 4.94 -9.97 -13.18
CA LEU A 56 6.08 -9.96 -14.12
C LEU A 56 5.60 -10.09 -15.57
N GLU A 57 4.63 -10.96 -15.84
CA GLU A 57 4.07 -11.14 -17.17
C GLU A 57 3.38 -9.86 -17.67
N GLU A 58 2.54 -9.23 -16.85
CA GLU A 58 1.79 -8.03 -17.22
C GLU A 58 2.69 -6.80 -17.38
N THR A 59 3.66 -6.61 -16.49
CA THR A 59 4.62 -5.50 -16.58
C THR A 59 5.55 -5.64 -17.79
N SER A 60 5.87 -6.87 -18.23
CA SER A 60 6.64 -7.10 -19.46
C SER A 60 5.92 -6.65 -20.74
N LYS A 61 4.58 -6.55 -20.71
CA LYS A 61 3.75 -6.21 -21.88
C LYS A 61 3.74 -4.72 -22.21
N VAL A 62 4.09 -3.86 -21.26
CA VAL A 62 4.01 -2.40 -21.38
C VAL A 62 5.40 -1.78 -21.58
N PHE A 63 5.48 -0.58 -22.18
CA PHE A 63 6.74 0.15 -22.40
C PHE A 63 7.87 -0.69 -23.03
N LYS A 64 7.55 -1.56 -24.00
CA LYS A 64 8.54 -2.47 -24.65
C LYS A 64 9.61 -1.75 -25.46
N LYS A 65 9.32 -0.55 -25.96
CA LYS A 65 10.24 0.24 -26.78
C LYS A 65 11.26 1.02 -25.94
N GLU A 66 11.00 1.20 -24.65
CA GLU A 66 11.93 1.84 -23.69
C GLU A 66 12.81 0.75 -23.07
N LYS A 67 13.93 0.43 -23.73
CA LYS A 67 14.83 -0.66 -23.32
C LYS A 67 15.39 -0.51 -21.91
N ASP A 68 15.55 0.73 -21.45
CA ASP A 68 16.12 1.06 -20.13
C ASP A 68 15.05 1.27 -19.04
N SER A 69 13.75 1.16 -19.38
CA SER A 69 12.67 1.33 -18.41
C SER A 69 12.59 0.15 -17.45
N LYS A 70 12.98 0.40 -16.19
CA LYS A 70 12.88 -0.60 -15.11
C LYS A 70 11.43 -0.82 -14.70
N LYS A 71 10.93 -2.04 -14.82
CA LYS A 71 9.53 -2.39 -14.52
C LYS A 71 9.45 -3.81 -13.96
N GLY A 72 8.47 -4.07 -13.12
CA GLY A 72 8.32 -5.35 -12.46
C GLY A 72 7.57 -5.23 -11.14
N ILE A 73 7.87 -6.16 -10.23
CA ILE A 73 7.30 -6.22 -8.89
C ILE A 73 7.85 -5.07 -8.04
N ALA A 74 6.96 -4.30 -7.42
CA ALA A 74 7.30 -3.30 -6.41
C ALA A 74 7.07 -3.82 -4.98
N PHE A 75 6.15 -4.77 -4.81
CA PHE A 75 5.96 -5.47 -3.56
C PHE A 75 5.49 -6.89 -3.88
N SER A 76 6.18 -7.90 -3.35
CA SER A 76 5.86 -9.31 -3.65
C SER A 76 4.49 -9.68 -3.09
N THR A 77 3.80 -10.58 -3.77
CA THR A 77 2.47 -11.02 -3.37
C THR A 77 2.52 -11.69 -2.00
N CYS A 78 1.66 -11.23 -1.09
CA CYS A 78 1.48 -11.74 0.25
C CYS A 78 0.02 -12.18 0.45
N VAL A 79 -0.18 -13.22 1.26
CA VAL A 79 -1.50 -13.71 1.67
C VAL A 79 -1.47 -13.93 3.19
N SER A 80 -1.81 -12.90 3.96
CA SER A 80 -1.81 -12.95 5.42
C SER A 80 -3.20 -13.29 5.97
N VAL A 81 -3.32 -14.41 6.68
CA VAL A 81 -4.61 -15.00 7.09
C VAL A 81 -4.93 -14.72 8.56
N ASN A 82 -6.18 -14.34 8.85
CA ASN A 82 -6.75 -14.13 10.19
C ASN A 82 -5.92 -13.17 11.06
N ASN A 83 -5.28 -13.68 12.13
CA ASN A 83 -4.45 -12.91 13.05
C ASN A 83 -3.06 -12.57 12.50
N CYS A 84 -2.62 -13.18 11.40
CA CYS A 84 -1.42 -12.73 10.69
C CYS A 84 -1.69 -11.33 10.14
N ILE A 85 -0.92 -10.32 10.54
CA ILE A 85 -1.13 -8.91 10.20
C ILE A 85 -0.70 -8.63 8.77
N CYS A 86 0.54 -8.99 8.39
CA CYS A 86 1.13 -8.59 7.12
C CYS A 86 2.29 -9.50 6.68
N HIS A 87 2.70 -9.33 5.42
CA HIS A 87 3.95 -9.84 4.82
C HIS A 87 4.11 -11.37 4.76
N PHE A 88 3.03 -12.16 4.95
CA PHE A 88 3.11 -13.61 4.83
C PHE A 88 3.27 -14.01 3.36
N SER A 89 4.47 -14.45 3.00
CA SER A 89 4.83 -14.85 1.64
C SER A 89 5.91 -15.94 1.69
N PRO A 90 5.52 -17.16 2.10
CA PRO A 90 6.48 -18.23 2.39
C PRO A 90 7.27 -18.64 1.14
N ILE A 91 8.53 -19.01 1.35
CA ILE A 91 9.37 -19.69 0.35
C ILE A 91 9.17 -21.21 0.45
N PRO A 92 9.62 -22.02 -0.53
CA PRO A 92 9.40 -23.46 -0.54
C PRO A 92 9.84 -24.19 0.74
N SER A 93 10.95 -23.77 1.37
CA SER A 93 11.42 -24.37 2.63
C SER A 93 10.62 -24.01 3.88
N GLU A 94 9.75 -23.01 3.82
CA GLU A 94 9.00 -22.51 4.97
C GLU A 94 7.58 -23.10 5.00
N THR A 95 7.00 -23.15 6.20
CA THR A 95 5.66 -23.69 6.41
C THR A 95 4.63 -22.88 5.63
N ASP A 96 3.82 -23.59 4.85
CA ASP A 96 2.72 -23.02 4.09
C ASP A 96 1.43 -22.94 4.93
N TYR A 97 0.48 -22.13 4.48
CA TYR A 97 -0.86 -22.07 5.03
C TYR A 97 -1.88 -22.53 3.99
N ILE A 98 -2.70 -23.52 4.35
CA ILE A 98 -3.81 -23.99 3.51
C ILE A 98 -5.08 -23.24 3.95
N LEU A 99 -5.62 -22.44 3.03
CA LEU A 99 -6.80 -21.61 3.25
C LEU A 99 -8.01 -22.46 3.64
N LYS A 100 -8.83 -21.96 4.56
CA LYS A 100 -10.05 -22.62 5.03
C LYS A 100 -11.27 -21.75 4.74
N GLN A 101 -12.43 -22.40 4.62
CA GLN A 101 -13.70 -21.69 4.52
C GLN A 101 -13.86 -20.72 5.71
N GLY A 102 -14.17 -19.46 5.42
CA GLY A 102 -14.39 -18.42 6.42
C GLY A 102 -13.13 -17.68 6.90
N ASP A 103 -11.94 -18.06 6.44
CA ASP A 103 -10.71 -17.32 6.76
C ASP A 103 -10.76 -15.89 6.20
N LEU A 104 -10.20 -14.94 6.95
CA LEU A 104 -9.94 -13.58 6.47
C LEU A 104 -8.56 -13.53 5.82
N ALA A 105 -8.51 -13.58 4.50
CA ALA A 105 -7.28 -13.50 3.74
C ALA A 105 -7.01 -12.05 3.29
N LYS A 106 -5.86 -11.50 3.69
CA LYS A 106 -5.35 -10.20 3.25
C LYS A 106 -4.36 -10.42 2.11
N ILE A 107 -4.74 -10.00 0.91
CA ILE A 107 -3.89 -10.04 -0.28
C ILE A 107 -3.18 -8.69 -0.39
N ASP A 108 -1.86 -8.66 -0.47
CA ASP A 108 -1.05 -7.43 -0.63
C ASP A 108 -0.01 -7.64 -1.74
N LEU A 109 0.05 -6.74 -2.72
CA LEU A 109 0.94 -6.84 -3.87
C LEU A 109 1.15 -5.47 -4.56
N GLY A 110 2.20 -5.36 -5.36
CA GLY A 110 2.43 -4.14 -6.13
C GLY A 110 3.38 -4.28 -7.30
N ALA A 111 3.27 -3.34 -8.23
CA ALA A 111 4.14 -3.23 -9.41
C ALA A 111 4.69 -1.81 -9.54
N HIS A 112 5.77 -1.68 -10.31
CA HIS A 112 6.28 -0.38 -10.73
C HIS A 112 6.54 -0.35 -12.23
N ILE A 113 6.46 0.85 -12.79
CA ILE A 113 6.89 1.17 -14.16
C ILE A 113 7.82 2.37 -14.06
N ASP A 114 9.06 2.21 -14.49
CA ASP A 114 10.12 3.24 -14.40
C ASP A 114 10.33 3.79 -12.99
N GLY A 115 10.10 2.93 -11.99
CA GLY A 115 10.20 3.27 -10.57
C GLY A 115 8.97 3.95 -9.98
N PHE A 116 7.92 4.23 -10.76
CA PHE A 116 6.65 4.74 -10.25
C PHE A 116 5.79 3.59 -9.74
N ILE A 117 5.56 3.58 -8.42
CA ILE A 117 5.03 2.44 -7.67
C ILE A 117 3.51 2.51 -7.56
N ALA A 118 2.85 1.38 -7.78
CA ALA A 118 1.46 1.16 -7.41
C ALA A 118 1.38 -0.10 -6.55
N VAL A 119 0.83 0.04 -5.35
CA VAL A 119 0.60 -1.05 -4.39
C VAL A 119 -0.88 -1.10 -4.01
N VAL A 120 -1.33 -2.29 -3.62
CA VAL A 120 -2.71 -2.53 -3.21
C VAL A 120 -2.76 -3.63 -2.18
N ALA A 121 -3.71 -3.54 -1.26
CA ALA A 121 -4.09 -4.65 -0.42
C ALA A 121 -5.61 -4.69 -0.24
N HIS A 122 -6.15 -5.90 -0.14
CA HIS A 122 -7.58 -6.14 0.01
C HIS A 122 -7.82 -7.35 0.89
N THR A 123 -8.79 -7.25 1.80
CA THR A 123 -9.21 -8.37 2.64
C THR A 123 -10.45 -9.03 2.05
N VAL A 124 -10.40 -10.35 1.91
CA VAL A 124 -11.53 -11.17 1.48
C VAL A 124 -11.83 -12.24 2.52
N VAL A 125 -13.08 -12.72 2.52
CA VAL A 125 -13.46 -13.93 3.24
C VAL A 125 -13.39 -15.11 2.29
N VAL A 126 -12.56 -16.10 2.63
CA VAL A 126 -12.34 -17.30 1.81
C VAL A 126 -13.65 -18.08 1.70
N GLY A 127 -14.03 -18.37 0.46
CA GLY A 127 -15.31 -19.01 0.14
C GLY A 127 -16.53 -18.07 0.13
N GLY A 128 -16.34 -16.78 0.44
CA GLY A 128 -17.37 -15.75 0.37
C GLY A 128 -18.55 -15.96 1.32
N GLY A 129 -19.66 -15.31 1.00
CA GLY A 129 -20.92 -15.41 1.74
C GLY A 129 -21.15 -14.25 2.71
N GLU A 130 -22.22 -14.35 3.48
CA GLU A 130 -22.54 -13.39 4.54
C GLU A 130 -21.56 -13.54 5.70
N VAL A 131 -21.06 -12.40 6.18
CA VAL A 131 -20.11 -12.31 7.29
C VAL A 131 -20.80 -11.61 8.45
N THR A 132 -20.70 -12.18 9.65
CA THR A 132 -21.32 -11.64 10.87
C THR A 132 -20.29 -11.45 11.99
N GLY A 133 -20.72 -10.83 13.09
CA GLY A 133 -19.92 -10.71 14.31
C GLY A 133 -18.62 -9.93 14.13
N ARG A 134 -17.55 -10.37 14.81
CA ARG A 134 -16.25 -9.66 14.84
C ARG A 134 -15.57 -9.54 13.48
N ALA A 135 -15.76 -10.53 12.61
CA ALA A 135 -15.26 -10.48 11.23
C ALA A 135 -15.93 -9.35 10.43
N ALA A 136 -17.26 -9.21 10.54
CA ALA A 136 -17.99 -8.11 9.89
C ALA A 136 -17.58 -6.76 10.47
N ASP A 137 -17.39 -6.67 11.80
CA ASP A 137 -16.95 -5.45 12.47
C ASP A 137 -15.61 -4.96 11.90
N VAL A 138 -14.59 -5.83 11.87
CA VAL A 138 -13.23 -5.42 11.46
C VAL A 138 -13.13 -5.12 9.97
N LEU A 139 -13.86 -5.85 9.13
CA LEU A 139 -13.93 -5.58 7.69
C LEU A 139 -14.54 -4.21 7.41
N LEU A 140 -15.67 -3.89 8.05
CA LEU A 140 -16.33 -2.60 7.89
C LEU A 140 -15.51 -1.47 8.51
N ALA A 141 -14.90 -1.68 9.68
CA ALA A 141 -14.00 -0.71 10.29
C ALA A 141 -12.86 -0.35 9.33
N ALA A 142 -12.16 -1.35 8.79
CA ALA A 142 -10.98 -1.14 7.94
C ALA A 142 -11.36 -0.48 6.62
N HIS A 143 -12.47 -0.94 6.02
CA HIS A 143 -12.95 -0.36 4.78
C HIS A 143 -13.38 1.11 4.98
N LEU A 144 -14.20 1.41 5.98
CA LEU A 144 -14.67 2.78 6.24
C LEU A 144 -13.53 3.71 6.66
N ALA A 145 -12.57 3.22 7.45
CA ALA A 145 -11.37 3.98 7.79
C ALA A 145 -10.53 4.29 6.55
N SER A 146 -10.38 3.35 5.62
CA SER A 146 -9.70 3.60 4.33
C SER A 146 -10.44 4.63 3.45
N GLU A 147 -11.77 4.62 3.47
CA GLU A 147 -12.60 5.58 2.73
C GLU A 147 -12.54 7.00 3.35
N ALA A 148 -12.45 7.10 4.69
CA ALA A 148 -12.20 8.35 5.37
C ALA A 148 -10.79 8.87 5.07
N ALA A 149 -9.78 8.00 5.12
CA ALA A 149 -8.41 8.34 4.78
C ALA A 149 -8.30 8.88 3.35
N LEU A 150 -8.96 8.26 2.36
CA LEU A 150 -9.00 8.74 0.98
C LEU A 150 -9.51 10.18 0.85
N ARG A 151 -10.47 10.59 1.69
CA ARG A 151 -11.07 11.94 1.66
C ARG A 151 -10.24 12.98 2.38
N LEU A 152 -9.51 12.55 3.41
CA LEU A 152 -8.61 13.39 4.19
C LEU A 152 -7.22 13.54 3.56
N LEU A 153 -6.81 12.58 2.74
CA LEU A 153 -5.56 12.60 1.98
C LEU A 153 -5.69 13.57 0.79
N ARG A 154 -5.57 14.87 1.06
CA ARG A 154 -5.67 15.95 0.08
C ARG A 154 -4.73 17.10 0.44
N PRO A 155 -4.26 17.90 -0.54
CA PRO A 155 -3.39 19.03 -0.26
C PRO A 155 -3.96 19.98 0.79
N GLY A 156 -3.11 20.41 1.72
CA GLY A 156 -3.44 21.32 2.83
C GLY A 156 -3.97 20.63 4.10
N ASN A 157 -4.33 19.35 4.06
CA ASN A 157 -4.62 18.58 5.27
C ASN A 157 -3.32 18.05 5.90
N GLU A 158 -3.35 17.76 7.20
CA GLU A 158 -2.23 17.18 7.94
C GLU A 158 -2.36 15.65 8.09
N ASN A 159 -1.23 14.97 8.21
CA ASN A 159 -1.17 13.52 8.40
C ASN A 159 -1.93 13.03 9.65
N TYR A 160 -1.83 13.73 10.78
CA TYR A 160 -2.54 13.35 12.01
C TYR A 160 -4.06 13.46 11.91
N ALA A 161 -4.61 14.28 11.01
CA ALA A 161 -6.06 14.28 10.76
C ALA A 161 -6.53 12.93 10.22
N VAL A 162 -5.71 12.27 9.39
CA VAL A 162 -5.97 10.91 8.90
C VAL A 162 -5.86 9.89 10.02
N THR A 163 -4.79 9.97 10.83
CA THR A 163 -4.58 9.11 12.01
C THR A 163 -5.78 9.14 12.96
N ASP A 164 -6.25 10.34 13.31
CA ASP A 164 -7.36 10.53 14.26
C ASP A 164 -8.68 9.97 13.70
N ALA A 165 -8.95 10.17 12.40
CA ALA A 165 -10.16 9.65 11.77
C ALA A 165 -10.17 8.11 11.73
N ILE A 166 -9.02 7.49 11.41
CA ILE A 166 -8.88 6.02 11.43
C ILE A 166 -9.13 5.50 12.86
N GLN A 167 -8.54 6.14 13.86
CA GLN A 167 -8.71 5.76 15.27
C GLN A 167 -10.19 5.83 15.70
N LYS A 168 -10.88 6.95 15.42
CA LYS A 168 -12.29 7.13 15.80
C LYS A 168 -13.21 6.13 15.11
N ILE A 169 -13.04 5.91 13.79
CA ILE A 169 -13.84 4.92 13.05
C ILE A 169 -13.62 3.52 13.60
N SER A 170 -12.37 3.13 13.88
CA SER A 170 -12.05 1.81 14.44
C SER A 170 -12.79 1.57 15.76
N ALA A 171 -12.83 2.58 16.64
CA ALA A 171 -13.45 2.49 17.95
C ALA A 171 -14.98 2.27 17.89
N GLU A 172 -15.67 2.84 16.90
CA GLU A 172 -17.13 2.62 16.69
C GLU A 172 -17.45 1.15 16.40
N TYR A 173 -16.49 0.39 15.87
CA TYR A 173 -16.58 -1.04 15.62
C TYR A 173 -15.94 -1.91 16.73
N ALA A 174 -15.61 -1.30 17.88
CA ALA A 174 -14.85 -1.93 18.95
C ALA A 174 -13.55 -2.59 18.45
N CYS A 175 -12.88 -1.96 17.49
CA CYS A 175 -11.64 -2.42 16.88
C CYS A 175 -10.53 -1.38 17.13
N LYS A 176 -9.28 -1.75 16.85
CA LYS A 176 -8.11 -0.87 16.99
C LYS A 176 -7.23 -0.92 15.75
N PRO A 177 -6.71 0.23 15.26
CA PRO A 177 -5.66 0.21 14.26
C PRO A 177 -4.39 -0.47 14.82
N ILE A 178 -3.63 -1.13 13.95
CA ILE A 178 -2.33 -1.69 14.36
C ILE A 178 -1.36 -0.54 14.67
N GLU A 179 -0.78 -0.58 15.87
CA GLU A 179 0.16 0.40 16.40
C GLU A 179 1.41 0.52 15.53
N GLY A 180 1.79 1.76 15.23
CA GLY A 180 3.04 2.10 14.55
C GLY A 180 3.08 1.80 13.06
N MET A 181 1.99 1.32 12.45
CA MET A 181 1.96 1.07 11.00
C MET A 181 1.97 2.38 10.22
N LEU A 182 2.78 2.42 9.16
CA LEU A 182 3.02 3.61 8.34
C LEU A 182 2.41 3.46 6.95
N SER A 183 1.71 4.50 6.52
CA SER A 183 1.43 4.77 5.10
C SER A 183 2.44 5.77 4.58
N HIS A 184 3.07 5.48 3.44
CA HIS A 184 4.20 6.25 2.94
C HIS A 184 3.86 7.09 1.72
N GLN A 185 4.50 8.25 1.62
CA GLN A 185 4.68 8.94 0.36
C GLN A 185 5.47 8.05 -0.61
N LEU A 186 5.06 8.02 -1.88
CA LEU A 186 5.75 7.31 -2.95
C LEU A 186 6.48 8.32 -3.84
N LYS A 187 7.72 8.00 -4.19
CA LYS A 187 8.53 8.75 -5.14
C LYS A 187 9.10 7.80 -6.19
N GLN A 188 9.74 8.34 -7.22
CA GLN A 188 10.39 7.50 -8.22
C GLN A 188 11.48 6.63 -7.57
N PHE A 189 11.37 5.31 -7.70
CA PHE A 189 12.25 4.31 -7.07
C PHE A 189 12.29 4.30 -5.55
N ARG A 190 11.30 4.90 -4.87
CA ARG A 190 11.24 4.93 -3.40
C ARG A 190 9.82 4.65 -2.91
N ILE A 191 9.67 3.54 -2.20
CA ILE A 191 8.39 3.07 -1.64
C ILE A 191 8.06 3.71 -0.28
N ASP A 192 9.08 4.24 0.38
CA ASP A 192 9.09 4.81 1.71
C ASP A 192 9.68 6.22 1.68
N GLY A 193 8.94 7.13 1.06
CA GLY A 193 9.22 8.56 1.10
C GLY A 193 9.18 9.12 2.51
N GLU A 194 9.68 10.34 2.65
CA GLU A 194 9.94 10.98 3.95
C GLU A 194 8.64 11.29 4.70
N LYS A 195 7.60 11.76 4.00
CA LYS A 195 6.30 12.01 4.61
C LYS A 195 5.54 10.69 4.80
N SER A 196 5.01 10.48 6.00
CA SER A 196 4.22 9.30 6.33
C SER A 196 3.01 9.64 7.22
N ILE A 197 2.06 8.71 7.26
CA ILE A 197 0.90 8.72 8.16
C ILE A 197 1.05 7.53 9.09
N ILE A 198 1.07 7.76 10.40
CA ILE A 198 1.19 6.72 11.41
C ILE A 198 -0.19 6.33 11.96
N GLN A 199 -0.42 5.05 12.19
CA GLN A 199 -1.64 4.54 12.82
C GLN A 199 -1.40 4.19 14.30
N ASN A 200 -2.34 4.59 15.16
CA ASN A 200 -2.34 4.28 16.59
C ASN A 200 -0.94 4.39 17.24
N PRO A 201 -0.23 5.53 17.10
CA PRO A 201 1.14 5.64 17.61
C PRO A 201 1.18 5.59 19.14
N SER A 202 2.19 4.91 19.69
CA SER A 202 2.54 5.09 21.10
C SER A 202 3.03 6.51 21.39
N GLU A 203 3.06 6.91 22.66
CA GLU A 203 3.55 8.23 23.06
C GLU A 203 5.01 8.49 22.66
N ALA A 204 5.83 7.44 22.56
CA ALA A 204 7.20 7.55 22.05
C ALA A 204 7.20 7.81 20.53
N GLN A 205 6.48 6.98 19.78
CA GLN A 205 6.36 7.11 18.32
C GLN A 205 5.76 8.47 17.92
N LYS A 206 4.78 8.97 18.66
CA LYS A 206 4.14 10.27 18.40
C LYS A 206 5.10 11.46 18.56
N LYS A 207 6.13 11.32 19.42
CA LYS A 207 7.17 12.36 19.60
C LYS A 207 8.21 12.34 18.49
N GLU A 208 8.50 11.15 17.95
CA GLU A 208 9.49 10.94 16.88
C GLU A 208 8.90 11.14 15.49
N HIS A 209 7.61 10.86 15.31
CA HIS A 209 6.93 10.94 14.02
C HIS A 209 6.62 12.39 13.64
N GLU A 210 7.17 12.81 12.51
CA GLU A 210 7.03 14.19 12.03
C GLU A 210 5.61 14.51 11.56
N LYS A 211 5.09 15.66 12.00
CA LYS A 211 3.87 16.23 11.43
C LYS A 211 4.17 16.71 10.01
N ALA A 212 3.28 16.37 9.08
CA ALA A 212 3.43 16.75 7.69
C ALA A 212 2.09 17.20 7.11
N THR A 213 2.16 18.24 6.27
CA THR A 213 1.05 18.70 5.45
C THR A 213 1.18 18.10 4.05
N PHE A 214 0.07 17.58 3.53
CA PHE A 214 0.02 17.05 2.17
C PHE A 214 0.07 18.18 1.15
N GLU A 215 0.75 17.94 0.03
CA GLU A 215 0.97 18.90 -1.04
C GLU A 215 0.45 18.38 -2.39
N THR A 216 0.26 19.32 -3.32
CA THR A 216 -0.10 18.96 -4.70
C THR A 216 1.10 18.31 -5.37
N TYR A 217 0.82 17.31 -6.22
CA TYR A 217 1.80 16.47 -6.92
C TYR A 217 2.51 15.42 -6.06
N GLU A 218 2.00 15.13 -4.87
CA GLU A 218 2.43 13.98 -4.07
C GLU A 218 1.64 12.70 -4.41
N VAL A 219 2.25 11.55 -4.16
CA VAL A 219 1.65 10.23 -4.30
C VAL A 219 1.80 9.50 -2.97
N TYR A 220 0.77 8.75 -2.55
CA TYR A 220 0.80 8.00 -1.31
C TYR A 220 0.28 6.57 -1.50
N ALA A 221 0.92 5.62 -0.83
CA ALA A 221 0.35 4.33 -0.51
C ALA A 221 -0.34 4.42 0.84
N MET A 222 -1.67 4.61 0.84
CA MET A 222 -2.48 4.58 2.06
C MET A 222 -2.76 3.13 2.43
N ASP A 223 -2.30 2.69 3.60
CA ASP A 223 -2.43 1.34 4.12
C ASP A 223 -3.14 1.37 5.47
N VAL A 224 -4.32 0.77 5.56
CA VAL A 224 -5.13 0.74 6.79
C VAL A 224 -5.21 -0.69 7.28
N LEU A 225 -4.67 -0.96 8.48
CA LEU A 225 -4.73 -2.26 9.14
C LEU A 225 -5.44 -2.12 10.48
N ILE A 226 -6.54 -2.86 10.65
CA ILE A 226 -7.36 -2.82 11.87
C ILE A 226 -7.50 -4.22 12.43
N SER A 227 -7.37 -4.33 13.75
CA SER A 227 -7.49 -5.55 14.54
C SER A 227 -8.78 -5.54 15.36
N THR A 228 -9.37 -6.73 15.56
CA THR A 228 -10.41 -6.96 16.56
C THR A 228 -9.89 -6.92 18.00
N GLY A 229 -8.57 -7.06 18.17
CA GLY A 229 -7.86 -7.17 19.44
C GLY A 229 -7.24 -5.85 19.91
N GLU A 230 -5.99 -5.93 20.39
CA GLU A 230 -5.32 -4.79 21.03
C GLU A 230 -4.65 -3.82 20.06
N GLY A 231 -4.43 -4.25 18.81
CA GLY A 231 -3.71 -3.49 17.80
C GLY A 231 -2.19 -3.58 17.95
N VAL A 232 -1.65 -4.61 18.61
CA VAL A 232 -0.20 -4.73 18.87
C VAL A 232 0.38 -5.91 18.10
N GLY A 233 1.18 -5.61 17.07
CA GLY A 233 1.86 -6.63 16.27
C GLY A 233 3.04 -7.26 16.99
N ARG A 234 3.19 -8.57 16.85
CA ARG A 234 4.27 -9.36 17.46
C ARG A 234 4.93 -10.25 16.42
N GLU A 235 6.25 -10.37 16.49
CA GLU A 235 6.98 -11.40 15.75
C GLU A 235 6.71 -12.77 16.39
N MET A 236 6.70 -13.81 15.56
CA MET A 236 6.59 -15.22 15.95
C MET A 236 7.67 -16.03 15.22
N ASP A 237 7.61 -17.35 15.27
CA ASP A 237 8.58 -18.25 14.61
C ASP A 237 8.51 -18.22 13.07
N THR A 238 7.61 -17.45 12.48
CA THR A 238 7.53 -17.32 11.02
C THR A 238 8.72 -16.55 10.49
N ARG A 239 9.46 -17.17 9.58
CA ARG A 239 10.63 -16.56 8.99
C ARG A 239 10.25 -15.38 8.07
N CYS A 240 10.97 -14.28 8.21
CA CYS A 240 10.93 -13.19 7.24
C CYS A 240 11.48 -13.65 5.88
N THR A 241 10.74 -13.36 4.81
CA THR A 241 11.10 -13.71 3.43
C THR A 241 11.12 -12.51 2.50
N ILE A 242 10.63 -11.35 2.94
CA ILE A 242 10.54 -10.12 2.16
C ILE A 242 11.55 -9.11 2.72
N TYR A 243 12.28 -8.49 1.80
CA TYR A 243 13.38 -7.59 2.12
C TYR A 243 13.43 -6.42 1.13
N LYS A 244 14.09 -5.32 1.50
CA LYS A 244 14.33 -4.17 0.61
C LYS A 244 15.76 -3.67 0.79
N LYS A 245 16.38 -3.21 -0.30
CA LYS A 245 17.69 -2.54 -0.23
C LYS A 245 17.55 -1.15 0.41
N THR A 246 18.47 -0.81 1.30
CA THR A 246 18.59 0.55 1.88
C THR A 246 19.66 1.34 1.16
N ASP A 247 19.88 2.59 1.55
CA ASP A 247 20.96 3.43 1.02
C ASP A 247 22.26 3.34 1.84
N GLU A 248 22.29 2.46 2.85
CA GLU A 248 23.48 2.20 3.65
C GLU A 248 24.61 1.63 2.78
N VAL A 249 25.85 1.97 3.14
CA VAL A 249 27.04 1.50 2.44
C VAL A 249 27.93 0.74 3.40
N TYR A 250 28.19 -0.53 3.08
CA TYR A 250 29.02 -1.42 3.88
C TYR A 250 29.79 -2.39 2.99
N GLN A 251 31.05 -2.65 3.34
CA GLN A 251 31.89 -3.59 2.62
C GLN A 251 31.70 -5.03 3.15
N LEU A 252 30.83 -5.79 2.48
CA LEU A 252 30.51 -7.17 2.81
C LEU A 252 31.74 -8.09 2.77
N LYS A 253 31.95 -8.85 3.85
CA LYS A 253 33.09 -9.75 4.07
C LYS A 253 32.87 -11.12 3.45
N LEU A 254 31.65 -11.67 3.50
CA LEU A 254 31.38 -13.00 2.95
C LEU A 254 31.16 -12.93 1.43
N LYS A 255 31.73 -13.90 0.70
CA LYS A 255 31.51 -14.03 -0.75
C LYS A 255 30.04 -14.22 -1.09
N ALA A 256 29.33 -15.03 -0.29
CA ALA A 256 27.89 -15.29 -0.47
C ALA A 256 27.08 -13.99 -0.41
N SER A 257 27.29 -13.16 0.62
CA SER A 257 26.60 -11.88 0.78
C SER A 257 26.91 -10.90 -0.36
N ARG A 258 28.17 -10.82 -0.81
CA ARG A 258 28.52 -9.99 -1.98
C ARG A 258 27.77 -10.40 -3.25
N MET A 259 27.68 -11.70 -3.52
CA MET A 259 26.93 -12.18 -4.69
C MET A 259 25.44 -11.92 -4.55
N PHE A 260 24.86 -12.22 -3.38
CA PHE A 260 23.46 -11.92 -3.07
C PHE A 260 23.13 -10.43 -3.25
N TYR A 261 23.90 -9.53 -2.64
CA TYR A 261 23.68 -8.09 -2.74
C TYR A 261 23.83 -7.57 -4.18
N SER A 262 24.77 -8.12 -4.95
CA SER A 262 24.92 -7.79 -6.37
C SER A 262 23.69 -8.18 -7.18
N GLU A 263 23.15 -9.38 -6.94
CA GLU A 263 21.92 -9.85 -7.58
C GLU A 263 20.71 -9.00 -7.18
N VAL A 264 20.56 -8.65 -5.90
CA VAL A 264 19.52 -7.70 -5.43
C VAL A 264 19.57 -6.40 -6.20
N ARG A 265 20.74 -5.77 -6.28
CA ARG A 265 20.92 -4.48 -6.96
C ARG A 265 20.55 -4.55 -8.44
N ASN A 266 20.90 -5.65 -9.11
CA ASN A 266 20.69 -5.81 -10.54
C ASN A 266 19.22 -6.18 -10.86
N LYS A 267 18.59 -7.04 -10.05
CA LYS A 267 17.26 -7.58 -10.31
C LYS A 267 16.13 -6.74 -9.73
N HIS A 268 16.30 -6.24 -8.51
CA HIS A 268 15.24 -5.56 -7.74
C HIS A 268 15.53 -4.06 -7.54
N GLY A 269 16.80 -3.66 -7.59
CA GLY A 269 17.18 -2.27 -7.34
C GLY A 269 16.85 -1.86 -5.91
N SER A 270 15.94 -0.91 -5.74
CA SER A 270 15.41 -0.44 -4.44
C SER A 270 14.05 -1.04 -4.08
N MET A 271 13.43 -1.85 -4.96
CA MET A 271 12.12 -2.42 -4.70
C MET A 271 12.20 -3.56 -3.67
N PRO A 272 11.21 -3.67 -2.77
CA PRO A 272 11.01 -4.87 -1.98
C PRO A 272 10.95 -6.15 -2.82
N PHE A 273 11.55 -7.22 -2.31
CA PHE A 273 11.68 -8.50 -2.98
C PHE A 273 11.55 -9.67 -2.01
N ASN A 274 11.08 -10.81 -2.52
CA ASN A 274 11.01 -12.06 -1.77
C ASN A 274 12.23 -12.95 -2.10
N LEU A 275 12.76 -13.69 -1.12
CA LEU A 275 13.83 -14.68 -1.33
C LEU A 275 13.50 -15.78 -2.34
N ARG A 276 12.22 -16.10 -2.61
CA ARG A 276 11.83 -17.04 -3.69
C ARG A 276 12.20 -16.56 -5.08
N SER A 277 12.49 -15.28 -5.25
CA SER A 277 12.92 -14.74 -6.54
C SER A 277 14.35 -15.15 -6.92
N PHE A 278 15.12 -15.77 -6.02
CA PHE A 278 16.48 -16.24 -6.29
C PHE A 278 16.48 -17.70 -6.73
N ASP A 279 17.32 -18.03 -7.72
CA ASP A 279 17.41 -19.40 -8.25
C ASP A 279 17.84 -20.43 -7.19
N LYS A 280 18.65 -19.99 -6.21
CA LYS A 280 19.17 -20.84 -5.12
C LYS A 280 18.78 -20.29 -3.76
N GLU A 281 17.66 -20.77 -3.24
CA GLU A 281 17.12 -20.38 -1.93
C GLU A 281 18.16 -20.46 -0.80
N THR A 282 18.92 -21.55 -0.72
CA THR A 282 19.96 -21.75 0.31
C THR A 282 21.05 -20.67 0.27
N SER A 283 21.42 -20.22 -0.93
CA SER A 283 22.42 -19.17 -1.12
C SER A 283 21.87 -17.80 -0.73
N ALA A 284 20.62 -17.52 -1.10
CA ALA A 284 19.93 -16.29 -0.73
C ALA A 284 19.75 -16.17 0.79
N ARG A 285 19.32 -17.25 1.45
CA ARG A 285 19.18 -17.33 2.91
C ARG A 285 20.48 -17.14 3.66
N LEU A 286 21.61 -17.61 3.12
CA LEU A 286 22.92 -17.37 3.72
C LEU A 286 23.39 -15.93 3.50
N GLY A 287 23.23 -15.41 2.28
CA GLY A 287 23.72 -14.07 1.90
C GLY A 287 22.98 -12.93 2.58
N VAL A 288 21.68 -13.07 2.83
CA VAL A 288 20.86 -12.00 3.43
C VAL A 288 21.25 -11.67 4.86
N VAL A 289 21.77 -12.63 5.62
CA VAL A 289 22.06 -12.46 7.07
C VAL A 289 23.06 -11.34 7.33
N GLU A 290 24.20 -11.34 6.64
CA GLU A 290 25.21 -10.28 6.80
C GLU A 290 24.67 -8.93 6.31
N CYS A 291 23.91 -8.92 5.21
CA CYS A 291 23.32 -7.71 4.67
C CYS A 291 22.34 -7.04 5.64
N VAL A 292 21.51 -7.83 6.33
CA VAL A 292 20.58 -7.33 7.36
C VAL A 292 21.34 -6.84 8.59
N ASN A 293 22.32 -7.60 9.08
CA ASN A 293 23.12 -7.22 10.25
C ASN A 293 23.86 -5.88 10.06
N HIS A 294 24.21 -5.55 8.82
CA HIS A 294 24.87 -4.30 8.45
C HIS A 294 23.92 -3.29 7.77
N LYS A 295 22.60 -3.48 7.92
CA LYS A 295 21.55 -2.55 7.47
C LYS A 295 21.52 -2.25 5.98
N LEU A 296 22.25 -3.00 5.14
CA LEU A 296 22.20 -2.90 3.68
C LEU A 296 20.86 -3.36 3.11
N ILE A 297 20.21 -4.27 3.84
CA ILE A 297 18.93 -4.87 3.51
C ILE A 297 18.03 -4.78 4.74
N GLU A 298 16.83 -4.24 4.57
CA GLU A 298 15.82 -4.10 5.60
C GLU A 298 14.77 -5.22 5.50
N PRO A 299 14.44 -5.91 6.61
CA PRO A 299 13.42 -6.96 6.62
C PRO A 299 12.00 -6.39 6.73
N PHE A 300 11.07 -7.02 6.02
CA PHE A 300 9.63 -6.84 6.21
C PHE A 300 9.11 -8.00 7.05
N GLN A 301 9.09 -7.79 8.37
CA GLN A 301 8.72 -8.85 9.32
C GLN A 301 7.27 -9.29 9.14
N VAL A 302 7.02 -10.58 9.38
CA VAL A 302 5.67 -11.12 9.49
C VAL A 302 5.20 -10.89 10.92
N LEU A 303 4.19 -10.04 11.08
CA LEU A 303 3.64 -9.71 12.39
C LEU A 303 2.32 -10.45 12.62
N TYR A 304 2.02 -10.73 13.88
CA TYR A 304 0.81 -11.41 14.32
C TYR A 304 0.13 -10.65 15.46
N GLU A 305 -1.19 -10.65 15.41
CA GLU A 305 -2.05 -10.44 16.57
C GLU A 305 -2.20 -11.72 17.39
N ARG A 306 -2.83 -11.60 18.56
CA ARG A 306 -3.10 -12.74 19.44
C ARG A 306 -3.91 -13.83 18.69
N PRO A 307 -3.66 -15.12 18.97
CA PRO A 307 -4.47 -16.19 18.39
C PRO A 307 -5.97 -15.99 18.68
N GLY A 308 -6.80 -16.12 17.65
CA GLY A 308 -8.25 -15.91 17.72
C GLY A 308 -8.71 -14.50 17.33
N GLU A 309 -7.81 -13.51 17.28
CA GLU A 309 -8.12 -12.19 16.74
C GLU A 309 -8.10 -12.18 15.21
N LEU A 310 -8.75 -11.17 14.63
CA LEU A 310 -8.87 -10.98 13.19
C LEU A 310 -8.31 -9.62 12.80
N VAL A 311 -7.59 -9.58 11.69
CA VAL A 311 -7.04 -8.34 11.13
C VAL A 311 -7.54 -8.17 9.71
N ALA A 312 -8.10 -6.99 9.41
CA ALA A 312 -8.47 -6.57 8.06
C ALA A 312 -7.56 -5.44 7.59
N GLN A 313 -7.16 -5.52 6.32
CA GLN A 313 -6.30 -4.57 5.63
C GLN A 313 -6.98 -4.06 4.35
N PHE A 314 -6.92 -2.76 4.13
CA PHE A 314 -7.19 -2.13 2.84
C PHE A 314 -6.08 -1.12 2.52
N LYS A 315 -5.40 -1.35 1.39
CA LYS A 315 -4.34 -0.46 0.90
C LYS A 315 -4.64 -0.01 -0.51
N PHE A 316 -4.42 1.28 -0.78
CA PHE A 316 -4.54 1.86 -2.11
C PHE A 316 -3.47 2.91 -2.36
N THR A 317 -3.15 3.10 -3.64
CA THR A 317 -2.28 4.17 -4.13
C THR A 317 -3.13 5.33 -4.62
N ALA A 318 -2.82 6.55 -4.18
CA ALA A 318 -3.54 7.77 -4.53
C ALA A 318 -2.59 8.88 -5.00
N LEU A 319 -3.03 9.61 -6.04
CA LEU A 319 -2.32 10.74 -6.64
C LEU A 319 -3.01 12.04 -6.24
N LEU A 320 -2.26 12.99 -5.66
CA LEU A 320 -2.75 14.30 -5.27
C LEU A 320 -2.60 15.30 -6.42
N LEU A 321 -3.58 15.32 -7.32
CA LEU A 321 -3.57 16.21 -8.48
C LEU A 321 -4.29 17.54 -8.18
N PRO A 322 -4.07 18.61 -8.97
CA PRO A 322 -4.83 19.87 -8.84
C PRO A 322 -6.36 19.72 -8.99
N SER A 323 -6.82 18.59 -9.56
CA SER A 323 -8.23 18.23 -9.70
C SER A 323 -8.81 17.48 -8.49
N GLY A 324 -7.99 17.15 -7.49
CA GLY A 324 -8.36 16.38 -6.30
C GLY A 324 -7.54 15.10 -6.18
N THR A 325 -7.94 14.25 -5.23
CA THR A 325 -7.28 12.96 -4.94
C THR A 325 -7.79 11.88 -5.89
N HIS A 326 -6.88 11.21 -6.60
CA HIS A 326 -7.20 10.12 -7.53
C HIS A 326 -6.68 8.80 -7.00
N ARG A 327 -7.58 7.96 -6.48
CA ARG A 327 -7.28 6.54 -6.20
C ARG A 327 -7.07 5.79 -7.52
N ILE A 328 -5.91 5.14 -7.67
CA ILE A 328 -5.55 4.37 -8.87
C ILE A 328 -5.50 2.86 -8.65
N THR A 329 -5.39 2.40 -7.40
CA THR A 329 -5.49 0.98 -7.03
C THR A 329 -6.59 0.74 -6.00
N GLY A 330 -7.01 -0.52 -5.88
CA GLY A 330 -8.07 -0.97 -4.97
C GLY A 330 -9.32 -1.40 -5.74
N LEU A 331 -9.89 -2.52 -5.30
CA LEU A 331 -11.16 -3.04 -5.82
C LEU A 331 -12.33 -2.54 -4.96
N PRO A 332 -13.55 -2.43 -5.52
CA PRO A 332 -14.75 -2.21 -4.74
C PRO A 332 -14.91 -3.27 -3.65
N PHE A 333 -15.41 -2.86 -2.49
CA PHE A 333 -15.74 -3.76 -1.39
C PHE A 333 -17.26 -3.79 -1.20
N ASP A 334 -17.85 -4.99 -1.24
CA ASP A 334 -19.28 -5.15 -1.04
C ASP A 334 -19.62 -5.16 0.45
N LYS A 335 -19.90 -3.97 0.98
CA LYS A 335 -20.33 -3.78 2.38
C LYS A 335 -21.59 -4.56 2.74
N SER A 336 -22.44 -4.92 1.77
CA SER A 336 -23.73 -5.57 2.04
C SER A 336 -23.56 -7.00 2.57
N GLN A 337 -22.41 -7.62 2.32
CA GLN A 337 -22.03 -8.94 2.85
C GLN A 337 -21.74 -8.92 4.35
N CYS A 338 -21.40 -7.76 4.93
CA CYS A 338 -21.08 -7.64 6.34
C CYS A 338 -22.31 -7.25 7.16
N LYS A 339 -22.74 -8.11 8.09
CA LYS A 339 -23.81 -7.82 9.06
C LYS A 339 -23.22 -7.56 10.43
N THR A 340 -23.40 -6.35 10.92
CA THR A 340 -22.95 -5.92 12.24
C THR A 340 -24.05 -5.10 12.91
N GLU A 341 -24.10 -5.18 14.24
CA GLU A 341 -24.96 -4.35 15.08
C GLU A 341 -24.34 -2.96 15.35
N ARG A 342 -23.10 -2.74 14.90
CA ARG A 342 -22.34 -1.50 15.12
C ARG A 342 -22.50 -0.52 13.96
N THR A 343 -22.58 0.75 14.31
CA THR A 343 -22.76 1.86 13.37
C THR A 343 -21.96 3.05 13.84
N ILE A 344 -21.42 3.85 12.93
CA ILE A 344 -20.74 5.10 13.26
C ILE A 344 -21.76 6.10 13.83
N LYS A 345 -21.60 6.50 15.09
CA LYS A 345 -22.50 7.44 15.78
C LYS A 345 -22.05 8.88 15.62
N ASP A 346 -20.74 9.11 15.47
CA ASP A 346 -20.16 10.44 15.25
C ASP A 346 -20.73 11.12 13.97
N PRO A 347 -21.45 12.25 14.10
CA PRO A 347 -22.00 12.97 12.95
C PRO A 347 -20.94 13.52 11.99
N GLU A 348 -19.77 13.92 12.50
CA GLU A 348 -18.68 14.46 11.68
C GLU A 348 -18.06 13.38 10.82
N LEU A 349 -17.89 12.17 11.36
CA LEU A 349 -17.42 11.01 10.59
C LEU A 349 -18.42 10.60 9.50
N ASN A 350 -19.72 10.61 9.82
CA ASN A 350 -20.76 10.34 8.83
C ASN A 350 -20.76 11.41 7.72
N ALA A 351 -20.62 12.69 8.06
CA ALA A 351 -20.50 13.77 7.09
C ALA A 351 -19.25 13.61 6.21
N LEU A 352 -18.12 13.23 6.81
CA LEU A 352 -16.88 12.94 6.09
C LEU A 352 -17.09 11.80 5.09
N LEU A 353 -17.60 10.64 5.52
CA LEU A 353 -17.80 9.46 4.65
C LEU A 353 -18.78 9.71 3.50
N ASN A 354 -19.77 10.60 3.71
CA ASN A 354 -20.71 11.01 2.68
C ASN A 354 -20.17 12.10 1.73
N SER A 355 -19.01 12.70 2.03
CA SER A 355 -18.39 13.69 1.16
C SER A 355 -17.70 13.07 -0.06
N SER A 356 -17.48 13.86 -1.11
CA SER A 356 -16.75 13.43 -2.31
C SER A 356 -15.24 13.48 -2.08
N ALA A 357 -14.53 12.41 -2.46
CA ALA A 357 -13.06 12.39 -2.51
C ALA A 357 -12.49 13.26 -3.64
N LYS A 358 -13.28 13.56 -4.69
CA LYS A 358 -12.89 14.45 -5.79
C LYS A 358 -13.26 15.90 -5.47
N SER A 359 -12.42 16.85 -5.89
CA SER A 359 -12.68 18.27 -5.65
C SER A 359 -13.88 18.73 -6.51
N ASN A 360 -14.91 19.27 -5.85
CA ASN A 360 -15.98 20.00 -6.52
C ASN A 360 -15.46 21.39 -6.86
N LYS A 361 -14.79 21.56 -8.01
CA LYS A 361 -14.67 22.89 -8.61
C LYS A 361 -16.07 23.34 -9.01
N LYS A 362 -16.74 24.12 -8.16
CA LYS A 362 -17.80 25.04 -8.61
C LYS A 362 -17.20 25.85 -9.77
N LYS A 363 -17.64 25.59 -11.00
CA LYS A 363 -17.35 26.46 -12.14
C LYS A 363 -17.82 27.86 -11.74
N LYS A 364 -16.88 28.77 -11.43
CA LYS A 364 -17.17 30.21 -11.44
C LYS A 364 -17.58 30.53 -12.88
N LYS A 365 -18.88 30.69 -13.13
CA LYS A 365 -19.37 31.40 -14.31
C LYS A 365 -18.70 32.78 -14.27
N LYS A 366 -17.87 33.11 -15.26
CA LYS A 366 -17.45 34.49 -15.50
C LYS A 366 -18.73 35.29 -15.79
N ALA A 367 -19.15 36.11 -14.83
CA ALA A 367 -20.05 37.23 -15.07
C ALA A 367 -19.15 38.46 -15.15
N GLY A 368 -19.25 39.19 -16.26
CA GLY A 368 -18.45 40.36 -16.56
C GLY A 368 -18.68 40.68 -18.03
N ALA A 369 -19.83 41.29 -18.29
CA ALA A 369 -20.22 41.82 -19.58
C ALA A 369 -19.24 42.92 -20.00
N GLU A 370 -18.81 42.90 -21.25
CA GLU A 370 -18.23 44.07 -21.91
C GLU A 370 -19.35 45.08 -22.13
N GLU A 371 -19.24 46.26 -21.51
CA GLU A 371 -20.02 47.43 -21.88
C GLU A 371 -19.52 47.96 -23.24
N PRO A 372 -20.42 48.33 -24.16
CA PRO A 372 -20.02 48.96 -25.42
C PRO A 372 -19.58 50.41 -25.18
N MET A 373 -18.37 50.74 -25.64
CA MET A 373 -17.84 52.11 -25.71
C MET A 373 -18.77 53.02 -26.51
N GLU A 374 -19.27 54.07 -25.88
CA GLU A 374 -19.82 55.25 -26.55
C GLU A 374 -18.69 56.00 -27.27
N VAL A 375 -18.90 56.28 -28.56
CA VAL A 375 -18.02 57.12 -29.37
C VAL A 375 -18.50 58.56 -29.21
N GLU A 376 -17.70 59.37 -28.54
CA GLU A 376 -17.86 60.83 -28.46
C GLU A 376 -17.59 61.46 -29.83
N THR A 377 -18.59 62.12 -30.39
CA THR A 377 -18.46 63.06 -31.51
C THR A 377 -18.09 64.44 -30.98
N ALA A 378 -17.03 65.07 -31.52
CA ALA A 378 -16.87 66.52 -31.49
C ALA A 378 -16.06 67.02 -32.69
N ALA A 379 -16.72 67.88 -33.48
CA ALA A 379 -16.24 68.88 -34.47
C ALA A 379 -15.41 68.41 -35.67
#